data_AF-C1L899-F1
#
_entry.id   AF-C1L899-F1
#
_cell.length_a   1.000
_cell.length_b   1.000
_cell.length_c   1.000
_cell.angle_alpha   90.00
_cell.angle_beta   90.00
_cell.angle_gamma   90.00
#
_symmetry.space_group_name_H-M   'P 1'
#
loop_
_entity.id
_entity.type
_entity.pdbx_description
1 polymer ?
#
loop_
_entity_poly.entity_id
_entity_poly.type
_entity_poly.pdbx_seq_one_letter_code
_entity_poly.pdbx_strand_id
1 'polypeptide(L)'
;MGYAVYTTVMLHLGRRKIPINNDIRKHITKCVDVVDIESIKDKTAYCRCWKSSKFPYCDGAHNKHNEETGDNIGPVIIETKKSS
;
A
#
# COMPACT_ATOMS: atom_id res chain seq x y z
N MET A 1 13.59 -24.46 -32.89
CA MET A 1 12.94 -24.78 -31.60
C MET A 1 13.30 -23.78 -30.49
N GLY A 2 14.59 -23.52 -30.19
CA GLY A 2 14.98 -22.65 -29.07
C GLY A 2 14.53 -21.18 -29.15
N TYR A 3 14.59 -20.56 -30.34
CA TYR A 3 14.17 -19.15 -30.50
C TYR A 3 12.67 -18.94 -30.30
N ALA A 4 11.84 -19.89 -30.74
CA ALA A 4 10.39 -19.85 -30.57
C ALA A 4 9.99 -20.04 -29.10
N VAL A 5 10.70 -20.91 -28.36
CA VAL A 5 10.53 -21.04 -26.90
C VAL A 5 10.97 -19.76 -26.19
N TYR A 6 12.12 -19.19 -26.55
CA TYR A 6 12.61 -17.93 -26.00
C TYR A 6 11.64 -16.76 -26.23
N THR A 7 11.11 -16.59 -27.45
CA THR A 7 10.13 -15.54 -27.75
C THR A 7 8.80 -15.79 -27.05
N THR A 8 8.32 -17.03 -26.99
CA THR A 8 7.09 -17.37 -26.25
C THR A 8 7.23 -17.09 -24.76
N VAL A 9 8.37 -17.47 -24.16
CA VAL A 9 8.69 -17.20 -22.75
C VAL A 9 8.80 -15.70 -22.50
N MET A 10 9.52 -14.94 -23.32
CA MET A 10 9.63 -13.48 -23.17
C MET A 10 8.30 -12.74 -23.37
N LEU A 11 7.43 -13.21 -24.26
CA LEU A 11 6.09 -12.65 -24.47
C LEU A 11 5.14 -12.99 -23.31
N HIS A 12 5.20 -14.21 -22.76
CA HIS A 12 4.35 -14.63 -21.63
C HIS A 12 4.86 -14.14 -20.27
N LEU A 13 6.16 -13.87 -20.14
CA LEU A 13 6.80 -13.24 -18.97
C LEU A 13 6.75 -11.70 -19.01
N GLY A 14 6.10 -11.11 -20.01
CA GLY A 14 5.78 -9.68 -20.01
C GLY A 14 5.11 -9.31 -18.70
N ARG A 15 5.87 -8.65 -17.81
CA ARG A 15 5.55 -8.46 -16.39
C ARG A 15 4.14 -7.89 -16.24
N ARG A 16 3.17 -8.72 -15.89
CA ARG A 16 1.84 -8.27 -15.48
C ARG A 16 2.05 -7.31 -14.31
N LYS A 17 1.62 -6.06 -14.47
CA LYS A 17 1.67 -5.06 -13.40
C LYS A 17 0.66 -5.48 -12.34
N ILE A 18 1.16 -5.98 -11.23
CA ILE A 18 0.33 -6.33 -10.08
C ILE A 18 -0.06 -5.01 -9.39
N PRO A 19 -1.37 -4.71 -9.23
CA PRO A 19 -1.79 -3.51 -8.53
C PRO A 19 -1.40 -3.59 -7.04
N ILE A 20 -1.01 -2.46 -6.46
CA ILE A 20 -0.69 -2.36 -5.02
C ILE A 20 -1.98 -2.49 -4.18
N ASN A 21 -3.02 -1.77 -4.62
CA ASN A 21 -4.35 -1.77 -4.03
C ASN A 21 -5.27 -2.76 -4.77
N ASN A 22 -5.62 -3.86 -4.10
CA ASN A 22 -6.49 -4.90 -4.65
C ASN A 22 -7.99 -4.60 -4.38
N ASP A 23 -8.33 -4.10 -3.19
CA ASP A 23 -9.73 -4.14 -2.70
C ASP A 23 -10.29 -2.78 -2.24
N ILE A 24 -9.44 -1.80 -1.91
CA ILE A 24 -9.87 -0.55 -1.28
C ILE A 24 -10.42 0.41 -2.33
N ARG A 25 -11.70 0.78 -2.21
CA ARG A 25 -12.37 1.84 -3.00
C ARG A 25 -12.10 1.76 -4.52
N LYS A 26 -12.14 0.55 -5.11
CA LYS A 26 -11.82 0.30 -6.53
C LYS A 26 -12.74 0.99 -7.54
N HIS A 27 -13.90 1.46 -7.09
CA HIS A 27 -14.82 2.28 -7.90
C HIS A 27 -14.30 3.70 -8.15
N ILE A 28 -13.32 4.17 -7.38
CA ILE A 28 -12.72 5.49 -7.52
C ILE A 28 -11.46 5.38 -8.39
N THR A 29 -11.34 6.24 -9.40
CA THR A 29 -10.18 6.26 -10.31
C THR A 29 -8.88 6.66 -9.60
N LYS A 30 -8.98 7.50 -8.56
CA LYS A 30 -7.87 7.94 -7.72
C LYS A 30 -8.34 8.05 -6.26
N CYS A 31 -7.94 7.10 -5.43
CA CYS A 31 -8.27 7.10 -4.01
C CYS A 31 -7.35 8.09 -3.26
N VAL A 32 -7.94 9.16 -2.71
CA VAL A 32 -7.27 10.20 -1.93
C VAL A 32 -8.03 10.36 -0.62
N ASP A 33 -7.30 10.46 0.49
CA ASP A 33 -7.85 10.79 1.81
C ASP A 33 -7.29 12.15 2.24
N VAL A 34 -8.19 13.04 2.66
CA VAL A 34 -7.85 14.36 3.19
C VAL A 34 -8.05 14.32 4.68
N VAL A 35 -7.03 14.76 5.42
CA VAL A 35 -7.04 14.82 6.87
C VAL A 35 -6.72 16.25 7.26
N ASP A 36 -7.58 16.85 8.07
CA ASP A 36 -7.31 18.13 8.68
C ASP A 36 -6.29 17.95 9.82
N ILE A 37 -5.21 18.72 9.78
CA ILE A 37 -4.11 18.65 10.75
C ILE A 37 -4.59 18.99 12.16
N GLU A 38 -5.53 19.92 12.30
CA GLU A 38 -6.07 20.32 13.61
C GLU A 38 -6.93 19.22 14.25
N SER A 39 -7.47 18.31 13.44
CA SER A 39 -8.25 17.16 13.92
C SER A 39 -7.40 15.98 14.43
N ILE A 40 -6.09 16.01 14.17
CA ILE A 40 -5.16 14.94 14.53
C ILE A 40 -4.88 15.00 16.04
N LYS A 41 -5.28 13.96 16.77
CA LYS A 41 -4.93 13.78 18.19
C LYS A 41 -3.43 13.48 18.34
N ASP A 42 -2.90 13.58 19.56
CA ASP A 42 -1.50 13.34 19.97
C ASP A 42 -0.63 12.60 18.94
N LYS A 43 -1.03 11.37 18.57
CA LYS A 43 -0.32 10.55 17.59
C LYS A 43 -1.28 9.69 16.78
N THR A 44 -1.18 9.76 15.45
CA THR A 44 -2.02 8.97 14.53
C THR A 44 -1.16 8.33 13.43
N ALA A 45 -1.44 7.06 13.11
CA ALA A 45 -0.77 6.31 12.06
C ALA A 45 -1.68 6.10 10.84
N TYR A 46 -1.18 6.40 9.65
CA TYR A 46 -1.89 6.25 8.38
C TYR A 46 -1.26 5.16 7.52
N CYS A 47 -2.11 4.37 6.87
CA CYS A 47 -1.73 3.23 6.07
C CYS A 47 -1.05 3.67 4.76
N ARG A 48 0.04 2.98 4.40
CA ARG A 48 0.68 3.08 3.08
C ARG A 48 0.72 1.76 2.31
N CYS A 49 0.26 0.66 2.92
CA CYS A 49 0.33 -0.68 2.35
C CYS A 49 -0.92 -1.12 1.58
N TRP A 50 -2.03 -0.38 1.68
CA TRP A 50 -3.32 -0.77 1.10
C TRP A 50 -3.89 -2.11 1.59
N LYS A 51 -3.41 -2.63 2.73
CA LYS A 51 -3.92 -3.87 3.35
C LYS A 51 -4.76 -3.63 4.59
N SER A 52 -4.85 -2.39 5.07
CA SER A 52 -5.57 -2.08 6.30
C SER A 52 -7.08 -2.24 6.13
N SER A 53 -7.72 -2.90 7.09
CA SER A 53 -9.18 -2.97 7.19
C SER A 53 -9.80 -1.62 7.62
N LYS A 54 -8.99 -0.74 8.24
CA LYS A 54 -9.37 0.58 8.73
C LYS A 54 -8.84 1.72 7.87
N PHE A 55 -8.52 1.45 6.60
CA PHE A 55 -7.99 2.44 5.67
C PHE A 55 -8.86 3.73 5.67
N PRO A 56 -8.27 4.93 5.85
CA PRO A 56 -6.86 5.29 5.67
C PRO A 56 -5.94 5.10 6.88
N TYR A 57 -6.46 4.65 8.02
CA TYR A 57 -5.65 4.44 9.23
C TYR A 57 -4.84 3.15 9.15
N CYS A 58 -3.71 3.11 9.85
CA CYS A 58 -2.94 1.88 9.99
C CYS A 58 -3.50 1.02 11.14
N ASP A 59 -3.72 -0.27 10.86
CA ASP A 59 -4.14 -1.29 11.83
C ASP A 59 -3.10 -2.41 12.02
N GLY A 60 -1.89 -2.23 11.48
CA GLY A 60 -0.81 -3.23 11.57
C GLY A 60 -0.78 -4.27 10.44
N ALA A 61 -1.73 -4.27 9.50
CA ALA A 61 -1.78 -5.25 8.40
C ALA A 61 -0.52 -5.30 7.50
N HIS A 62 0.32 -4.26 7.52
CA HIS A 62 1.59 -4.25 6.81
C HIS A 62 2.59 -5.29 7.32
N ASN A 63 2.52 -5.71 8.60
CA ASN A 63 3.42 -6.73 9.14
C ASN A 63 3.25 -8.06 8.41
N LYS A 64 2.01 -8.55 8.32
CA LYS A 64 1.67 -9.77 7.58
C LYS A 64 2.09 -9.68 6.11
N HIS A 65 1.80 -8.54 5.46
CA HIS A 65 2.23 -8.32 4.07
C HIS A 65 3.75 -8.39 3.91
N ASN A 66 4.52 -7.75 4.81
CA ASN A 66 5.98 -7.77 4.78
C ASN A 66 6.52 -9.19 5.00
N GLU A 67 5.97 -9.94 5.96
CA GLU A 67 6.35 -11.33 6.23
C GLU A 67 6.09 -12.25 5.01
N GLU A 68 4.94 -12.10 4.34
CA GLU A 68 4.55 -12.94 3.20
C GLU A 68 5.30 -12.60 1.91
N THR A 69 5.70 -11.34 1.72
CA THR A 69 6.26 -10.86 0.45
C THR A 69 7.74 -10.51 0.50
N GLY A 70 8.33 -10.43 1.70
CA GLY A 70 9.69 -9.89 1.90
C GLY A 70 9.79 -8.38 1.73
N ASP A 71 8.66 -7.67 1.77
CA ASP A 71 8.58 -6.21 1.67
C ASP A 71 8.95 -5.53 3.01
N ASN A 72 9.14 -4.21 3.00
CA ASN A 72 9.60 -3.43 4.15
C ASN A 72 8.77 -2.15 4.37
N ILE A 73 7.51 -2.16 3.98
CA ILE A 73 6.62 -1.00 4.09
C ILE A 73 6.08 -0.81 5.51
N GLY A 74 5.81 0.43 5.87
CA GLY A 74 5.24 0.82 7.16
C GLY A 74 4.32 2.04 7.04
N PRO A 75 3.59 2.40 8.10
CA PRO A 75 2.71 3.57 8.09
C PRO A 75 3.48 4.88 8.00
N VAL A 76 2.76 5.96 7.72
CA VAL A 76 3.23 7.32 8.09
C VAL A 76 2.60 7.67 9.44
N ILE A 77 3.39 8.20 10.35
CA ILE A 77 2.94 8.58 11.69
C ILE A 77 3.00 10.11 11.77
N ILE A 78 1.87 10.72 12.10
CA ILE A 78 1.76 12.15 12.36
C ILE A 78 1.57 12.31 13.87
N GLU A 79 2.46 13.07 14.49
CA GLU A 79 2.47 13.36 15.92
C GLU A 79 2.44 14.88 16.10
N THR A 80 1.46 15.38 16.84
CA THR A 80 1.37 16.81 17.14
C THR A 80 2.41 17.15 18.21
N LYS A 81 3.21 18.20 17.97
CA LYS A 81 4.13 18.68 18.99
C LYS A 81 3.29 19.22 20.15
N LYS A 82 3.44 18.64 21.34
CA LYS A 82 2.92 19.24 22.56
C LYS A 82 3.67 20.55 22.77
N SER A 83 2.98 21.68 22.59
CA SER A 83 3.46 22.97 23.05
C SER A 83 3.66 22.86 24.56
N SER A 84 4.91 22.81 25.01
CA SER A 84 5.26 22.93 26.42
C SER A 84 5.17 24.38 26.85
#